data_AF-A0A924L357-F1
#
_entry.id   AF-A0A924L357-F1
#
_cell.length_a   1.000
_cell.length_b   1.000
_cell.length_c   1.000
_cell.angle_alpha   90.00
_cell.angle_beta   90.00
_cell.angle_gamma   90.00
#
_symmetry.space_group_name_H-M   'P 1'
#
loop_
_entity.id
_entity.type
_entity.pdbx_description
1 polymer ?
#
loop_
_entity_poly.entity_id
_entity_poly.type
_entity_poly.pdbx_seq_one_letter_code
_entity_poly.pdbx_strand_id
1 'polypeptide(L)'
;MILLDITTFMGRLHPMVVHLPIGFLLLAVVFELLSYAPKFRYLKTAVPITLLFGFIAATAACLLGYLLSLSGDYEYGQLNRHKLTGIAVAILSGLLFLFTTKKLSSRLVVPEKILSVVFVGLLFLMTYTGHQGGNLTHGSDYLSMNVLQGGERKKPAIVEEAMLFEDVVQPMLIQRCGQCHAAGKLKGQLSVQSLTALLKGGKSRAAVVGGNLQESELYQRVTMDHSNEKFMPADGKTPFTKQEVAIIKWWIEKGNATAG
;
A
#
# COMPACT_ATOMS: atom_id res chain seq x y z
N MET A 1 -2.82 -24.95 10.16
CA MET A 1 -1.61 -24.24 9.73
C MET A 1 -1.45 -24.25 8.21
N ILE A 2 -1.31 -25.42 7.56
CA ILE A 2 -1.01 -25.52 6.11
C ILE A 2 -1.97 -24.71 5.21
N LEU A 3 -3.28 -24.74 5.45
CA LEU A 3 -4.25 -23.98 4.64
C LEU A 3 -4.09 -22.45 4.76
N LEU A 4 -3.74 -21.97 5.96
CA LEU A 4 -3.44 -20.56 6.25
C LEU A 4 -2.11 -20.12 5.62
N ASP A 5 -1.13 -21.02 5.54
CA ASP A 5 0.14 -20.74 4.86
C ASP A 5 -0.05 -20.59 3.35
N ILE A 6 -0.87 -21.45 2.74
CA ILE A 6 -1.18 -21.37 1.30
C ILE A 6 -1.95 -20.09 0.97
N THR A 7 -2.97 -19.72 1.75
CA THR A 7 -3.74 -18.48 1.49
C THR A 7 -2.87 -17.24 1.65
N THR A 8 -2.00 -17.21 2.66
CA THR A 8 -1.06 -16.11 2.89
C THR A 8 -0.03 -16.03 1.76
N PHE A 9 0.52 -17.17 1.31
CA PHE A 9 1.44 -17.23 0.20
C PHE A 9 0.79 -16.76 -1.12
N MET A 10 -0.41 -17.24 -1.43
CA MET A 10 -1.18 -16.81 -2.60
C MET A 10 -1.48 -15.30 -2.55
N GLY A 11 -1.88 -14.77 -1.40
CA GLY A 11 -2.10 -13.33 -1.24
C GLY A 11 -0.87 -12.48 -1.56
N ARG A 12 0.33 -12.95 -1.20
CA ARG A 12 1.60 -12.25 -1.50
C ARG A 12 1.91 -12.17 -3.00
N LEU A 13 1.24 -12.94 -3.86
CA LEU A 13 1.35 -12.85 -5.31
C LEU A 13 0.55 -11.68 -5.90
N HIS A 14 -0.33 -11.03 -5.13
CA HIS A 14 -1.14 -9.93 -5.64
C HIS A 14 -0.30 -8.82 -6.31
N PRO A 15 0.78 -8.27 -5.70
CA PRO A 15 1.62 -7.25 -6.34
C PRO A 15 2.30 -7.72 -7.64
N MET A 16 2.54 -9.02 -7.80
CA MET A 16 3.05 -9.57 -9.05
C MET A 16 1.97 -9.56 -10.13
N VAL A 17 0.78 -10.09 -9.81
CA VAL A 17 -0.31 -10.29 -10.77
C VAL A 17 -0.91 -8.97 -11.26
N VAL A 18 -0.90 -7.89 -10.45
CA VAL A 18 -1.44 -6.58 -10.87
C VAL A 18 -0.77 -5.96 -12.09
N HIS A 19 0.45 -6.36 -12.44
CA HIS A 19 1.14 -5.87 -13.64
C HIS A 19 0.45 -6.34 -14.93
N LEU A 20 -0.17 -7.53 -14.91
CA LEU A 20 -0.87 -8.11 -16.05
C LEU A 20 -2.12 -7.29 -16.47
N PRO A 21 -3.12 -7.04 -15.59
CA PRO A 21 -4.26 -6.22 -15.98
C PRO A 21 -3.84 -4.79 -16.35
N ILE A 22 -2.85 -4.20 -15.66
CA ILE A 22 -2.37 -2.85 -16.03
C ILE A 22 -1.87 -2.85 -17.48
N GLY A 23 -1.01 -3.80 -17.85
CA GLY A 23 -0.47 -3.90 -19.21
C GLY A 23 -1.56 -4.12 -20.27
N PHE A 24 -2.41 -5.13 -20.09
CA PHE A 24 -3.45 -5.47 -21.06
C PHE A 24 -4.52 -4.38 -21.20
N LEU A 25 -4.96 -3.77 -20.11
CA LEU A 25 -5.98 -2.71 -20.15
C LEU A 25 -5.42 -1.40 -20.70
N LEU A 26 -4.18 -1.05 -20.37
CA LEU A 26 -3.50 0.09 -21.01
C LEU A 26 -3.38 -0.12 -22.52
N LEU A 27 -2.98 -1.33 -22.94
CA LEU A 27 -2.88 -1.65 -24.36
C LEU A 27 -4.24 -1.57 -25.06
N ALA A 28 -5.31 -2.06 -24.41
CA ALA A 28 -6.66 -1.95 -24.95
C ALA A 28 -7.10 -0.49 -25.15
N VAL A 29 -6.80 0.40 -24.20
CA VAL A 29 -7.05 1.84 -24.31
C VAL A 29 -6.24 2.44 -25.47
N VAL A 30 -4.96 2.12 -25.57
CA VAL A 30 -4.09 2.62 -26.65
C VAL A 30 -4.58 2.15 -28.03
N PHE A 31 -4.94 0.87 -28.17
CA PHE A 31 -5.48 0.32 -29.42
C PHE A 31 -6.79 0.97 -29.81
N GLU A 32 -7.68 1.20 -28.84
CA GLU A 32 -8.94 1.90 -29.08
C GLU A 32 -8.69 3.33 -29.59
N LEU A 33 -7.85 4.11 -28.91
CA LEU A 33 -7.58 5.50 -29.28
C LEU A 33 -6.85 5.61 -30.62
N LEU A 34 -5.86 4.76 -30.88
CA LEU A 34 -5.14 4.75 -32.16
C LEU A 34 -6.01 4.30 -33.32
N SER A 35 -7.02 3.46 -33.10
CA SER A 35 -7.90 2.97 -34.17
C SER A 35 -8.69 4.06 -34.91
N TYR A 36 -8.80 5.26 -34.32
CA TYR A 36 -9.37 6.44 -34.97
C TYR A 36 -8.50 6.98 -36.12
N ALA A 37 -7.19 6.76 -36.08
CA ALA A 37 -6.30 7.13 -37.18
C ALA A 37 -6.42 6.08 -38.31
N PRO A 38 -6.61 6.50 -39.58
CA PRO A 38 -6.81 5.56 -40.70
C PRO A 38 -5.70 4.51 -40.82
N LYS A 39 -4.45 4.89 -40.50
CA LYS A 39 -3.27 4.03 -40.51
C LYS A 39 -3.36 2.85 -39.54
N PHE A 40 -4.07 3.02 -38.41
CA PHE A 40 -4.08 2.06 -37.29
C PHE A 40 -5.43 1.39 -37.07
N ARG A 41 -6.37 1.51 -38.03
CA ARG A 41 -7.72 0.96 -37.92
C ARG A 41 -7.76 -0.56 -37.65
N TYR A 42 -6.73 -1.29 -38.08
CA TYR A 42 -6.57 -2.73 -37.83
C TYR A 42 -6.47 -3.07 -36.33
N LEU A 43 -6.02 -2.14 -35.47
CA LEU A 43 -5.91 -2.36 -34.03
C LEU A 43 -7.27 -2.57 -33.35
N LYS A 44 -8.37 -2.07 -33.95
CA LYS A 44 -9.74 -2.25 -33.44
C LYS A 44 -10.08 -3.74 -33.27
N THR A 45 -9.54 -4.61 -34.14
CA THR A 45 -9.77 -6.05 -34.08
C THR A 45 -9.09 -6.70 -32.87
N ALA A 46 -8.00 -6.11 -32.36
CA ALA A 46 -7.26 -6.62 -31.19
C ALA A 46 -7.87 -6.16 -29.85
N VAL A 47 -8.72 -5.13 -29.83
CA VAL A 47 -9.30 -4.57 -28.60
C VAL A 47 -10.04 -5.63 -27.76
N PRO A 48 -10.96 -6.46 -28.29
CA PRO A 48 -11.70 -7.42 -27.48
C PRO A 48 -10.81 -8.47 -26.81
N ILE A 49 -9.79 -8.98 -27.50
CA ILE A 49 -8.90 -9.99 -26.94
C ILE A 49 -7.99 -9.39 -25.86
N THR A 50 -7.50 -8.16 -26.05
CA THR A 50 -6.75 -7.45 -25.00
C THR A 50 -7.59 -7.19 -23.75
N LEU A 51 -8.86 -6.78 -23.91
CA LEU A 51 -9.79 -6.60 -22.80
C LEU A 51 -10.09 -7.92 -22.08
N LEU A 52 -10.23 -9.04 -22.80
CA LEU A 52 -10.47 -10.35 -22.20
C LEU A 52 -9.33 -10.77 -21.27
N PHE A 53 -8.08 -10.70 -21.74
CA PHE A 53 -6.92 -10.99 -20.91
C PHE A 53 -6.80 -10.02 -19.73
N GLY A 54 -7.07 -8.73 -19.96
CA GLY A 54 -7.13 -7.72 -18.91
C GLY A 54 -8.18 -8.03 -17.84
N PHE A 55 -9.38 -8.44 -18.24
CA PHE A 55 -10.48 -8.81 -17.34
C PHE A 55 -10.17 -10.05 -16.49
N ILE A 56 -9.65 -11.11 -17.13
CA ILE A 56 -9.24 -12.34 -16.43
C ILE A 56 -8.15 -12.01 -15.40
N ALA A 57 -7.12 -11.26 -15.81
CA ALA A 57 -6.02 -10.88 -14.94
C ALA A 57 -6.48 -9.94 -13.80
N ALA A 58 -7.41 -9.01 -14.07
CA ALA A 58 -7.97 -8.11 -13.05
C ALA A 58 -8.79 -8.89 -12.02
N THR A 59 -9.58 -9.87 -12.47
CA THR A 59 -10.34 -10.75 -11.59
C THR A 59 -9.42 -11.57 -10.70
N ALA A 60 -8.36 -12.17 -11.28
CA ALA A 60 -7.35 -12.89 -10.52
C ALA A 60 -6.65 -11.97 -9.49
N ALA A 61 -6.28 -10.75 -9.89
CA ALA A 61 -5.69 -9.77 -8.98
C ALA A 61 -6.65 -9.42 -7.81
N CYS A 62 -7.94 -9.23 -8.08
CA CYS A 62 -8.94 -8.98 -7.03
C CYS A 62 -9.07 -10.16 -6.05
N LEU A 63 -9.04 -11.40 -6.54
CA LEU A 63 -9.08 -12.60 -5.69
C LEU A 63 -7.84 -12.70 -4.80
N LEU A 64 -6.65 -12.56 -5.36
CA LEU A 64 -5.40 -12.58 -4.58
C LEU A 64 -5.32 -11.41 -3.61
N GLY A 65 -5.81 -10.23 -4.01
CA GLY A 65 -5.87 -9.04 -3.16
C GLY A 65 -6.83 -9.22 -1.97
N TYR A 66 -7.96 -9.90 -2.19
CA TYR A 66 -8.86 -10.29 -1.11
C TYR A 66 -8.17 -11.25 -0.13
N LEU A 67 -7.46 -12.27 -0.62
CA LEU A 67 -6.68 -13.17 0.24
C LEU A 67 -5.62 -12.41 1.05
N LEU A 68 -4.93 -11.45 0.42
CA LEU A 68 -3.95 -10.61 1.10
C LEU A 68 -4.59 -9.73 2.19
N SER A 69 -5.82 -9.26 1.98
CA SER A 69 -6.54 -8.42 2.94
C SER A 69 -6.90 -9.13 4.24
N LEU A 70 -6.98 -10.47 4.23
CA LEU A 70 -7.28 -11.30 5.41
C LEU A 70 -6.16 -11.29 6.46
N SER A 71 -4.95 -10.85 6.09
CA SER A 71 -3.84 -10.67 7.05
C SER A 71 -4.16 -9.62 8.13
N GLY A 72 -5.08 -8.69 7.88
CA GLY A 72 -5.49 -7.68 8.85
C GLY A 72 -4.44 -6.61 9.14
N ASP A 73 -3.39 -6.54 8.33
CA ASP A 73 -2.26 -5.65 8.55
C ASP A 73 -2.48 -4.22 8.03
N TYR A 74 -3.57 -3.94 7.32
CA TYR A 74 -3.77 -2.65 6.62
C TYR A 74 -4.83 -1.76 7.29
N GLU A 75 -4.68 -0.45 7.11
CA GLU A 75 -5.67 0.55 7.53
C GLU A 75 -6.99 0.38 6.74
N TYR A 76 -8.10 0.18 7.47
CA TYR A 76 -9.39 -0.22 6.89
C TYR A 76 -9.91 0.76 5.82
N GLY A 77 -9.80 2.07 6.05
CA GLY A 77 -10.32 3.10 5.15
C GLY A 77 -9.58 3.13 3.82
N GLN A 78 -8.25 3.05 3.83
CA GLN A 78 -7.45 2.93 2.59
C GLN A 78 -7.67 1.59 1.89
N LEU A 79 -7.68 0.48 2.65
CA LEU A 79 -7.88 -0.86 2.11
C LEU A 79 -9.22 -0.99 1.38
N ASN A 80 -10.31 -0.53 2.00
CA ASN A 80 -11.64 -0.66 1.42
C ASN A 80 -11.80 0.16 0.13
N ARG A 81 -11.22 1.37 0.08
CA ARG A 81 -11.21 2.20 -1.13
C ARG A 81 -10.48 1.50 -2.27
N HIS A 82 -9.28 0.99 -2.03
CA HIS A 82 -8.50 0.24 -3.03
C HIS A 82 -9.23 -1.02 -3.50
N LYS A 83 -9.85 -1.77 -2.58
CA LYS A 83 -10.63 -2.97 -2.90
C LYS A 83 -11.79 -2.64 -3.86
N LEU A 84 -12.56 -1.59 -3.55
CA LEU A 84 -13.71 -1.19 -4.36
C LEU A 84 -13.30 -0.69 -5.74
N THR A 85 -12.25 0.13 -5.83
CA THR A 85 -11.77 0.66 -7.11
C THR A 85 -11.14 -0.45 -7.98
N GLY A 86 -10.46 -1.44 -7.39
CA GLY A 86 -9.99 -2.64 -8.09
C GLY A 86 -11.13 -3.49 -8.66
N ILE A 87 -12.19 -3.73 -7.88
CA ILE A 87 -13.39 -4.45 -8.36
C ILE A 87 -14.08 -3.66 -9.48
N ALA A 88 -14.15 -2.33 -9.36
CA ALA A 88 -14.73 -1.48 -10.40
C ALA A 88 -13.95 -1.57 -11.73
N VAL A 89 -12.61 -1.62 -11.69
CA VAL A 89 -11.77 -1.85 -12.89
C VAL A 89 -12.09 -3.20 -13.53
N ALA A 90 -12.17 -4.27 -12.73
CA ALA A 90 -12.51 -5.61 -13.23
C ALA A 90 -13.90 -5.61 -13.90
N ILE A 91 -14.94 -5.09 -13.23
CA ILE A 91 -16.30 -5.02 -13.79
C ILE A 91 -16.31 -4.20 -15.08
N LEU A 92 -15.70 -3.01 -15.08
CA LEU A 92 -15.69 -2.13 -16.24
C LEU A 92 -14.98 -2.76 -17.44
N SER A 93 -13.84 -3.44 -17.21
CA SER A 93 -13.14 -4.17 -18.27
C SER A 93 -13.98 -5.32 -18.86
N GLY A 94 -14.74 -6.04 -18.02
CA GLY A 94 -15.66 -7.08 -18.45
C GLY A 94 -16.84 -6.51 -19.25
N LEU A 95 -17.42 -5.39 -18.83
CA LEU A 95 -18.47 -4.69 -19.58
C LEU A 95 -17.96 -4.22 -20.95
N LEU A 96 -16.79 -3.56 -20.98
CA LEU A 96 -16.16 -3.15 -22.24
C LEU A 96 -15.87 -4.33 -23.16
N PHE A 97 -15.40 -5.45 -22.62
CA PHE A 97 -15.22 -6.68 -23.40
C PHE A 97 -16.55 -7.13 -24.02
N LEU A 98 -17.62 -7.19 -23.23
CA LEU A 98 -18.93 -7.60 -23.73
C LEU A 98 -19.42 -6.67 -24.85
N PHE A 99 -19.36 -5.34 -24.68
CA PHE A 99 -19.80 -4.37 -25.70
C PHE A 99 -18.92 -4.34 -26.95
N THR A 100 -17.64 -4.69 -26.84
CA THR A 100 -16.73 -4.75 -28.00
C THR A 100 -16.82 -6.08 -28.75
N THR A 101 -17.41 -7.13 -28.14
CA THR A 101 -17.67 -8.39 -28.86
C THR A 101 -18.87 -8.25 -29.81
N LYS A 102 -18.72 -8.77 -31.03
CA LYS A 102 -19.77 -8.77 -32.08
C LYS A 102 -21.09 -9.44 -31.66
N LYS A 103 -21.05 -10.31 -30.64
CA LYS A 103 -22.21 -11.06 -30.15
C LYS A 103 -23.20 -10.19 -29.38
N LEU A 104 -22.73 -9.22 -28.60
CA LEU A 104 -23.60 -8.34 -27.81
C LEU A 104 -23.84 -6.98 -28.49
N SER A 105 -22.85 -6.47 -29.24
CA SER A 105 -22.99 -5.25 -30.03
C SER A 105 -24.16 -5.30 -31.04
N SER A 106 -24.51 -6.50 -31.53
CA SER A 106 -25.66 -6.69 -32.42
C SER A 106 -27.03 -6.59 -31.72
N ARG A 107 -27.08 -6.64 -30.38
CA ARG A 107 -28.31 -6.50 -29.58
C ARG A 107 -28.45 -5.12 -28.94
N LEU A 108 -27.32 -4.49 -28.58
CA LEU A 108 -27.25 -3.17 -27.95
C LEU A 108 -26.23 -2.32 -28.71
N VAL A 109 -26.72 -1.38 -29.52
CA VAL A 109 -25.87 -0.48 -30.31
C VAL A 109 -25.46 0.70 -29.43
N VAL A 110 -24.21 0.71 -28.99
CA VAL A 110 -23.62 1.83 -28.25
C VAL A 110 -22.80 2.69 -29.23
N PRO A 111 -22.99 4.02 -29.28
CA PRO A 111 -22.18 4.91 -30.10
C PRO A 111 -20.68 4.80 -29.79
N GLU A 112 -19.84 4.75 -30.82
CA GLU A 112 -18.38 4.59 -30.66
C GLU A 112 -17.75 5.68 -29.79
N LYS A 113 -18.24 6.93 -29.89
CA LYS A 113 -17.77 8.05 -29.05
C LYS A 113 -17.99 7.80 -27.56
N ILE A 114 -19.13 7.23 -27.19
CA ILE A 114 -19.45 6.92 -25.79
C ILE A 114 -18.49 5.83 -25.30
N LEU A 115 -18.27 4.79 -26.11
CA LEU A 115 -17.35 3.71 -25.77
C LEU A 115 -15.94 4.24 -25.51
N SER A 116 -15.42 5.13 -26.37
CA SER A 116 -14.08 5.70 -26.18
C SER A 116 -13.97 6.60 -24.95
N VAL A 117 -15.02 7.34 -24.59
CA VAL A 117 -15.08 8.06 -23.30
C VAL A 117 -14.98 7.09 -22.13
N VAL A 118 -15.64 5.93 -22.22
CA VAL A 118 -15.55 4.89 -21.18
C VAL A 118 -14.16 4.27 -21.11
N PHE A 119 -13.44 4.08 -22.24
CA PHE A 119 -12.03 3.66 -22.22
C PHE A 119 -11.11 4.68 -21.54
N VAL A 120 -11.31 5.97 -21.79
CA VAL A 120 -10.57 7.02 -21.08
C VAL A 120 -10.92 7.00 -19.58
N GLY A 121 -12.19 6.79 -19.24
CA GLY A 121 -12.63 6.57 -17.85
C GLY A 121 -11.95 5.37 -17.19
N LEU A 122 -11.78 4.25 -17.90
CA LEU A 122 -11.04 3.07 -17.44
C LEU A 122 -9.58 3.42 -17.13
N LEU A 123 -8.91 4.21 -17.99
CA LEU A 123 -7.54 4.66 -17.76
C LEU A 123 -7.41 5.49 -16.47
N PHE A 124 -8.30 6.46 -16.27
CA PHE A 124 -8.31 7.27 -15.05
C PHE A 124 -8.59 6.43 -13.80
N LEU A 125 -9.59 5.53 -13.88
CA LEU A 125 -9.93 4.64 -12.78
C LEU A 125 -8.76 3.73 -12.42
N MET A 126 -8.12 3.10 -13.42
CA MET A 126 -6.95 2.25 -13.21
C MET A 126 -5.78 3.03 -12.59
N THR A 127 -5.52 4.25 -13.04
CA THR A 127 -4.50 5.14 -12.47
C THR A 127 -4.79 5.45 -11.01
N TYR A 128 -6.05 5.79 -10.69
CA TYR A 128 -6.49 6.05 -9.32
C TYR A 128 -6.39 4.82 -8.42
N THR A 129 -6.81 3.64 -8.90
CA THR A 129 -6.65 2.36 -8.19
C THR A 129 -5.18 2.07 -7.91
N GLY A 130 -4.30 2.30 -8.89
CA GLY A 130 -2.84 2.14 -8.77
C GLY A 130 -2.25 3.08 -7.73
N HIS A 131 -2.65 4.35 -7.72
CA HIS A 131 -2.25 5.33 -6.69
C HIS A 131 -2.67 4.87 -5.29
N GLN A 132 -3.90 4.38 -5.12
CA GLN A 132 -4.34 3.83 -3.83
C GLN A 132 -3.54 2.59 -3.41
N GLY A 133 -3.19 1.73 -4.36
CA GLY A 133 -2.30 0.59 -4.11
C GLY A 133 -0.91 1.02 -3.63
N GLY A 134 -0.34 2.05 -4.27
CA GLY A 134 0.92 2.65 -3.84
C GLY A 134 0.85 3.26 -2.44
N ASN A 135 -0.26 3.90 -2.07
CA ASN A 135 -0.44 4.44 -0.72
C ASN A 135 -0.48 3.35 0.36
N LEU A 136 -1.01 2.16 0.03
CA LEU A 136 -1.02 1.00 0.94
C LEU A 136 0.35 0.34 1.12
N THR A 137 1.29 0.54 0.18
CA THR A 137 2.61 -0.10 0.24
C THR A 137 3.73 0.87 0.65
N HIS A 138 3.63 2.13 0.26
CA HIS A 138 4.64 3.16 0.47
C HIS A 138 4.17 4.30 1.38
N GLY A 139 2.89 4.34 1.75
CA GLY A 139 2.29 5.40 2.54
C GLY A 139 1.69 6.52 1.70
N SER A 140 0.79 7.29 2.32
CA SER A 140 0.03 8.36 1.65
C SER A 140 0.89 9.48 1.07
N ASP A 141 2.06 9.70 1.64
CA ASP A 141 2.90 10.85 1.31
C ASP A 141 3.94 10.52 0.21
N TYR A 142 4.00 9.27 -0.26
CA TYR A 142 5.02 8.81 -1.20
C TYR A 142 5.02 9.57 -2.54
N LEU A 143 3.83 9.94 -3.03
CA LEU A 143 3.65 10.76 -4.24
C LEU A 143 3.28 12.22 -3.91
N SER A 144 3.50 12.67 -2.68
CA SER A 144 3.19 14.03 -2.28
C SER A 144 4.18 15.03 -2.87
N MET A 145 3.69 16.24 -3.14
CA MET A 145 4.52 17.36 -3.60
C MET A 145 5.65 17.66 -2.61
N ASN A 146 5.44 17.41 -1.31
CA ASN A 146 6.46 17.61 -0.27
C ASN A 146 7.67 16.70 -0.48
N VAL A 147 7.47 15.41 -0.82
CA VAL A 147 8.58 14.50 -1.11
C VAL A 147 9.30 14.91 -2.40
N LEU A 148 8.55 15.31 -3.44
CA LEU A 148 9.13 15.74 -4.72
C LEU A 148 9.92 17.05 -4.63
N GLN A 149 9.54 17.95 -3.73
CA GLN A 149 10.25 19.21 -3.47
C GLN A 149 11.44 19.04 -2.52
N GLY A 150 11.77 17.80 -2.13
CA GLY A 150 12.87 17.54 -1.21
C GLY A 150 12.57 17.99 0.22
N GLY A 151 11.30 17.95 0.64
CA GLY A 151 10.84 18.22 2.00
C GLY A 151 11.29 17.19 3.03
N GLU A 152 12.44 16.53 2.80
CA GLU A 152 13.15 15.88 3.89
C GLU A 152 13.58 16.96 4.88
N ARG A 153 13.26 16.74 6.14
CA ARG A 153 13.69 17.60 7.23
C ARG A 153 15.21 17.80 7.11
N LYS A 154 15.64 19.06 7.00
CA LYS A 154 17.06 19.40 6.88
C LYS A 154 17.77 18.86 8.12
N LYS A 155 18.73 17.95 7.91
CA LYS A 155 19.47 17.35 9.03
C LYS A 155 20.15 18.48 9.81
N PRO A 156 20.09 18.45 11.15
CA PRO A 156 20.74 19.45 11.99
C PRO A 156 22.24 19.49 11.70
N ALA A 157 22.82 20.68 11.66
CA ALA A 157 24.24 20.84 11.35
C ALA A 157 25.13 20.52 12.55
N ILE A 158 24.59 20.71 13.76
CA ILE A 158 25.22 20.44 15.05
C ILE A 158 24.25 19.71 15.97
N VAL A 159 24.76 19.07 17.02
CA VAL A 159 23.97 18.20 17.91
C VAL A 159 22.90 18.99 18.68
N GLU A 160 23.20 20.23 19.04
CA GLU A 160 22.32 21.12 19.81
C GLU A 160 21.06 21.52 19.03
N GLU A 161 21.08 21.44 17.69
CA GLU A 161 19.93 21.70 16.82
C GLU A 161 19.09 20.45 16.57
N ALA A 162 19.57 19.27 16.96
CA ALA A 162 18.91 18.01 16.68
C ALA A 162 17.71 17.82 17.60
N MET A 163 16.56 17.53 17.00
CA MET A 163 15.41 17.04 17.76
C MET A 163 15.55 15.53 17.90
N LEU A 164 15.66 15.06 19.13
CA LEU A 164 15.94 13.67 19.41
C LEU A 164 14.92 12.73 18.78
N PHE A 165 13.64 13.10 18.76
CA PHE A 165 12.64 12.25 18.15
C PHE A 165 12.78 12.20 16.62
N GLU A 166 12.63 13.33 15.93
CA GLU A 166 12.57 13.33 14.47
C GLU A 166 13.91 13.02 13.80
N ASP A 167 15.04 13.40 14.40
CA ASP A 167 16.35 13.24 13.78
C ASP A 167 17.03 11.90 14.15
N VAL A 168 16.62 11.25 15.24
CA VAL A 168 17.26 10.03 15.74
C VAL A 168 16.26 8.89 15.94
N VAL A 169 15.29 9.04 16.83
CA VAL A 169 14.39 7.93 17.24
C VAL A 169 13.45 7.51 16.11
N GLN A 170 12.81 8.46 15.43
CA GLN A 170 11.85 8.19 14.37
C GLN A 170 12.51 7.47 13.18
N PRO A 171 13.67 7.90 12.64
CA PRO A 171 14.38 7.16 11.60
C PRO A 171 14.71 5.73 12.02
N MET A 172 15.17 5.52 13.26
CA MET A 172 15.44 4.19 13.80
C MET A 172 14.18 3.30 13.83
N LEU A 173 13.05 3.85 14.29
CA LEU A 173 11.77 3.15 14.31
C LEU A 173 11.26 2.86 12.91
N ILE A 174 11.38 3.79 11.97
CA ILE A 174 10.99 3.57 10.57
C ILE A 174 11.82 2.45 9.96
N GLN A 175 13.13 2.41 10.22
CA GLN A 175 14.02 1.39 9.69
C GLN A 175 13.72 -0.02 10.20
N ARG A 176 13.41 -0.18 11.49
CA ARG A 176 13.17 -1.53 12.09
C ARG A 176 11.70 -1.94 12.10
N CYS A 177 10.79 -1.00 12.25
CA CYS A 177 9.38 -1.25 12.52
C CYS A 177 8.45 -0.80 11.37
N GLY A 178 8.92 0.11 10.51
CA GLY A 178 8.09 0.74 9.48
C GLY A 178 7.47 -0.23 8.47
N GLN A 179 8.09 -1.39 8.23
CA GLN A 179 7.52 -2.37 7.30
C GLN A 179 6.15 -2.93 7.74
N CYS A 180 5.84 -2.90 9.04
CA CYS A 180 4.59 -3.41 9.61
C CYS A 180 3.76 -2.36 10.33
N HIS A 181 4.38 -1.26 10.75
CA HIS A 181 3.76 -0.19 11.55
C HIS A 181 3.88 1.18 10.86
N ALA A 182 3.98 1.23 9.53
CA ALA A 182 3.97 2.45 8.75
C ALA A 182 3.38 2.19 7.35
N ALA A 183 3.26 3.27 6.56
CA ALA A 183 2.97 3.20 5.13
C ALA A 183 1.66 2.46 4.79
N GLY A 184 0.59 2.70 5.57
CA GLY A 184 -0.71 2.05 5.39
C GLY A 184 -0.82 0.65 6.01
N LYS A 185 0.31 0.05 6.43
CA LYS A 185 0.37 -1.15 7.28
C LYS A 185 0.40 -0.75 8.75
N LEU A 186 -0.64 -1.15 9.48
CA LEU A 186 -0.87 -0.86 10.89
C LEU A 186 -1.10 -2.16 11.66
N LYS A 187 -0.12 -3.07 11.65
CA LYS A 187 -0.20 -4.31 12.44
C LYS A 187 -0.40 -3.95 13.91
N GLY A 188 -1.38 -4.57 14.55
CA GLY A 188 -1.76 -4.20 15.92
C GLY A 188 -2.30 -2.78 16.08
N GLN A 189 -2.77 -2.14 15.00
CA GLN A 189 -3.23 -0.73 14.94
C GLN A 189 -2.18 0.31 15.37
N LEU A 190 -0.91 -0.06 15.38
CA LEU A 190 0.19 0.82 15.76
C LEU A 190 0.79 1.50 14.53
N SER A 191 1.05 2.81 14.64
CA SER A 191 1.88 3.56 13.70
C SER A 191 3.12 4.11 14.41
N VAL A 192 4.29 3.97 13.79
CA VAL A 192 5.56 4.55 14.26
C VAL A 192 5.95 5.82 13.50
N GLN A 193 5.06 6.34 12.65
CA GLN A 193 5.35 7.48 11.77
C GLN A 193 5.37 8.83 12.48
N SER A 194 4.80 8.95 13.68
CA SER A 194 4.79 10.21 14.42
C SER A 194 4.78 9.99 15.92
N LEU A 195 5.23 11.01 16.66
CA LEU A 195 5.22 10.97 18.11
C LEU A 195 3.79 10.80 18.65
N THR A 196 2.84 11.56 18.10
CA THR A 196 1.43 11.46 18.46
C THR A 196 0.89 10.05 18.25
N ALA A 197 1.29 9.35 17.19
CA ALA A 197 0.90 7.97 16.95
C ALA A 197 1.50 6.99 17.98
N LEU A 198 2.75 7.18 18.37
CA LEU A 198 3.41 6.38 19.41
C LEU A 198 2.76 6.58 20.79
N LEU A 199 2.44 7.83 21.15
CA LEU A 199 1.75 8.16 22.40
C LEU A 199 0.33 7.58 22.42
N LYS A 200 -0.38 7.61 21.29
CA LYS A 200 -1.69 6.96 21.14
C LYS A 200 -1.59 5.44 21.30
N GLY A 201 -0.55 4.83 20.74
CA GLY A 201 -0.34 3.38 20.77
C GLY A 201 -1.25 2.59 19.82
N GLY A 202 -1.25 1.28 20.01
CA GLY A 202 -2.01 0.33 19.18
C GLY A 202 -3.22 -0.26 19.91
N LYS A 203 -3.60 -1.48 19.52
CA LYS A 203 -4.71 -2.26 20.13
C LYS A 203 -4.51 -2.57 21.61
N SER A 204 -3.27 -2.56 22.09
CA SER A 204 -2.90 -2.99 23.44
C SER A 204 -2.91 -1.80 24.40
N ARG A 205 -1.86 -0.97 24.37
CA ARG A 205 -1.77 0.27 25.15
C ARG A 205 -0.90 1.29 24.41
N ALA A 206 -0.63 2.42 25.05
CA ALA A 206 0.32 3.42 24.56
C ALA A 206 1.65 2.74 24.20
N ALA A 207 2.18 3.03 23.01
CA ALA A 207 3.48 2.45 22.63
C ALA A 207 4.60 3.06 23.48
N VAL A 208 4.44 4.33 23.87
CA VAL A 208 5.39 5.06 24.69
C VAL A 208 4.65 5.88 25.74
N VAL A 209 5.13 5.82 26.98
CA VAL A 209 4.70 6.64 28.11
C VAL A 209 5.93 7.36 28.65
N GLY A 210 5.93 8.69 28.53
CA GLY A 210 7.04 9.54 28.98
C GLY A 210 7.42 9.27 30.43
N GLY A 211 8.72 9.14 30.69
CA GLY A 211 9.29 8.92 32.02
C GLY A 211 9.11 7.50 32.56
N ASN A 212 8.37 6.62 31.87
CA ASN A 212 8.04 5.29 32.38
C ASN A 212 8.30 4.18 31.36
N LEU A 213 9.43 3.47 31.55
CA LEU A 213 9.82 2.33 30.72
C LEU A 213 8.91 1.10 30.90
N GLN A 214 8.33 0.92 32.09
CA GLN A 214 7.47 -0.24 32.38
C GLN A 214 6.08 -0.10 31.74
N GLU A 215 5.60 1.13 31.60
CA GLU A 215 4.35 1.42 30.90
C GLU A 215 4.54 1.59 29.38
N SER A 216 5.79 1.77 28.93
CA SER A 216 6.14 1.90 27.51
C SER A 216 6.25 0.55 26.82
N GLU A 217 5.21 0.17 26.07
CA GLU A 217 5.16 -1.11 25.36
C GLU A 217 6.29 -1.27 24.32
N LEU A 218 6.70 -0.19 23.66
CA LEU A 218 7.84 -0.17 22.73
C LEU A 218 9.10 -0.74 23.41
N TYR A 219 9.48 -0.18 24.57
CA TYR A 219 10.68 -0.58 25.28
C TYR A 219 10.59 -2.02 25.77
N GLN A 220 9.44 -2.42 26.30
CA GLN A 220 9.22 -3.80 26.71
C GLN A 220 9.42 -4.78 25.54
N ARG A 221 8.75 -4.55 24.40
CA ARG A 221 8.79 -5.49 23.27
C ARG A 221 10.18 -5.65 22.65
N VAL A 222 10.98 -4.59 22.60
CA VAL A 222 12.34 -4.66 22.03
C VAL A 222 13.39 -5.23 22.99
N THR A 223 13.06 -5.37 24.28
CA THR A 223 13.94 -5.93 25.32
C THR A 223 13.54 -7.33 25.76
N MET A 224 12.41 -7.84 25.27
CA MET A 224 11.96 -9.21 25.54
C MET A 224 12.96 -10.23 25.00
N ASP A 225 12.91 -11.44 25.58
CA ASP A 225 13.61 -12.59 25.01
C ASP A 225 13.13 -12.85 23.57
N HIS A 226 14.05 -13.19 22.68
CA HIS A 226 13.75 -13.39 21.26
C HIS A 226 12.82 -14.58 21.00
N SER A 227 12.70 -15.51 21.95
CA SER A 227 11.73 -16.62 21.90
C SER A 227 10.30 -16.19 22.26
N ASN A 228 10.12 -14.99 22.81
CA ASN A 228 8.81 -14.50 23.18
C ASN A 228 8.00 -14.07 21.95
N GLU A 229 6.77 -14.55 21.81
CA GLU A 229 5.89 -14.20 20.67
C GLU A 229 5.57 -12.69 20.57
N LYS A 230 5.67 -11.95 21.67
CA LYS A 230 5.45 -10.49 21.70
C LYS A 230 6.69 -9.68 21.37
N PHE A 231 7.86 -10.33 21.27
CA PHE A 231 9.10 -9.71 20.87
C PHE A 231 8.94 -9.01 19.53
N MET A 232 9.51 -7.82 19.42
CA MET A 232 9.55 -7.07 18.17
C MET A 232 10.98 -6.63 17.87
N PRO A 233 11.41 -6.67 16.60
CA PRO A 233 10.63 -7.04 15.40
C PRO A 233 10.30 -8.54 15.29
N ALA A 234 9.10 -8.86 14.78
CA ALA A 234 8.65 -10.23 14.54
C ALA A 234 9.24 -10.82 13.23
N ASP A 235 8.92 -12.08 12.96
CA ASP A 235 9.24 -12.80 11.71
C ASP A 235 10.75 -12.88 11.40
N GLY A 236 11.59 -12.96 12.45
CA GLY A 236 13.05 -13.07 12.32
C GLY A 236 13.72 -11.81 11.77
N LYS A 237 13.02 -10.66 11.76
CA LYS A 237 13.59 -9.38 11.33
C LYS A 237 14.64 -8.88 12.32
N THR A 238 15.58 -8.09 11.81
CA THR A 238 16.74 -7.60 12.58
C THR A 238 16.30 -6.75 13.78
N PRO A 239 16.63 -7.17 15.01
CA PRO A 239 16.39 -6.38 16.21
C PRO A 239 17.20 -5.09 16.26
N PHE A 240 16.84 -4.21 17.19
CA PHE A 240 17.71 -3.10 17.56
C PHE A 240 19.01 -3.62 18.21
N THR A 241 20.10 -2.94 17.90
CA THR A 241 21.38 -3.06 18.59
C THR A 241 21.26 -2.56 20.04
N LYS A 242 22.22 -2.93 20.89
CA LYS A 242 22.26 -2.46 22.29
C LYS A 242 22.32 -0.93 22.38
N GLN A 243 23.02 -0.28 21.46
CA GLN A 243 23.11 1.17 21.37
C GLN A 243 21.76 1.79 21.01
N GLU A 244 21.07 1.25 20.00
CA GLU A 244 19.75 1.72 19.59
C GLU A 244 18.72 1.56 20.73
N VAL A 245 18.74 0.43 21.47
CA VAL A 245 17.90 0.23 22.66
C VAL A 245 18.24 1.24 23.77
N ALA A 246 19.53 1.55 23.96
CA ALA A 246 19.94 2.55 24.95
C ALA A 246 19.44 3.96 24.61
N ILE A 247 19.43 4.33 23.32
CA ILE A 247 18.86 5.59 22.85
C ILE A 247 17.35 5.65 23.14
N ILE A 248 16.61 4.59 22.82
CA ILE A 248 15.16 4.50 23.11
C ILE A 248 14.92 4.61 24.62
N LYS A 249 15.71 3.90 25.44
CA LYS A 249 15.63 3.96 26.90
C LYS A 249 15.80 5.39 27.40
N TRP A 250 16.87 6.06 26.95
CA TRP A 250 17.18 7.42 27.38
C TRP A 250 16.09 8.40 26.95
N TRP A 251 15.61 8.30 25.71
CA TRP A 251 14.55 9.15 25.18
C TRP A 251 13.26 9.05 25.99
N ILE A 252 12.87 7.84 26.41
CA ILE A 252 11.68 7.62 27.23
C ILE A 252 11.90 8.12 28.66
N GLU A 253 13.01 7.70 29.29
CA GLU A 253 13.23 7.93 30.72
C GLU A 253 13.67 9.35 31.06
N LYS A 254 14.56 9.94 30.25
CA LYS A 254 15.15 11.26 30.48
C LYS A 254 14.54 12.33 29.58
N GLY A 255 14.34 12.00 28.30
CA GLY A 255 13.67 12.88 27.34
C GLY A 255 12.14 12.89 27.46
N ASN A 256 11.56 12.18 28.44
CA ASN A 256 10.12 12.10 28.70
C ASN A 256 9.25 11.82 27.45
N ALA A 257 9.81 11.14 26.46
CA ALA A 257 9.17 10.88 25.17
C ALA A 257 8.64 12.15 24.45
N THR A 258 9.37 13.26 24.51
CA THR A 258 9.08 14.48 23.74
C THR A 258 9.86 14.52 22.42
N ALA A 259 9.54 15.51 21.58
CA ALA A 259 10.24 15.71 20.32
C ALA A 259 11.70 16.19 20.52
N GLY A 260 11.92 17.05 21.52
CA GLY A 260 13.20 17.57 21.99
C GLY A 260 13.23 17.68 23.50
#